data_AF-A0A4Z1IBG8-F1
#
_entry.id   AF-A0A4Z1IBG8-F1
#
_cell.length_a   1.000
_cell.length_b   1.000
_cell.length_c   1.000
_cell.angle_alpha   90.00
_cell.angle_beta   90.00
_cell.angle_gamma   90.00
#
_symmetry.space_group_name_H-M   'P 1'
#
loop_
_entity.id
_entity.type
_entity.pdbx_description
1 polymer ?
#
loop_
_entity_poly.entity_id
_entity_poly.type
_entity_poly.pdbx_seq_one_letter_code
_entity_poly.pdbx_strand_id
1 'polypeptide(L)'
;MDQLHPFTTSFHEDFKYNGSGYWLHTIDAKLRGPKLAKLSSIIPPELDVGRQHTDEELNDYDYIRLEPGVCHFVAAPNAPDGKRFDHAYLSAAEIEKAGLLDRLVKVREKMLHPDFQPKLHTTMQKVRSRKFMEDRAKIYELGITVQKRTGRHSIQNGVIIRKDIDRDNRHLTVELTSFANALLETYVPGMKDEFRAKRRLQHPPLTIGADENNTITSIQVNYLDIDEGMDGLRKFGQGHIGERDHPNMFTVLFFLGNPPPDYHVGNFALLGERTVCPTAPLSALVFSGKRRHAGIAPRRYNTDTPASLRYVSPVPIPELPTGTPLMRLSVVAYPNRRMIDVHPQELGYELFTSAGSACFQNQKKYQE
;
A
#
# COMPACT_ATOMS: atom_id res chain seq x y z
N MET A 1 6.04 -19.72 16.65
CA MET A 1 4.88 -19.00 17.22
C MET A 1 3.80 -18.98 16.16
N ASP A 2 2.78 -19.82 16.31
CA ASP A 2 1.58 -19.75 15.50
C ASP A 2 0.93 -18.39 15.72
N GLN A 3 0.91 -17.56 14.67
CA GLN A 3 0.25 -16.25 14.70
C GLN A 3 -1.26 -16.47 14.62
N LEU A 4 -1.84 -16.98 15.71
CA LEU A 4 -3.28 -16.93 15.94
C LEU A 4 -3.66 -15.46 16.05
N HIS A 5 -4.37 -14.98 15.02
CA HIS A 5 -4.78 -13.60 14.88
C HIS A 5 -5.83 -13.29 15.96
N PRO A 6 -5.73 -12.16 16.68
CA PRO A 6 -6.75 -11.74 17.61
C PRO A 6 -7.79 -10.82 16.95
N PHE A 7 -9.02 -10.87 17.45
CA PHE A 7 -9.97 -9.78 17.23
C PHE A 7 -9.55 -8.60 18.08
N THR A 8 -9.82 -7.39 17.58
CA THR A 8 -9.61 -6.19 18.37
C THR A 8 -10.92 -5.51 18.72
N THR A 9 -11.00 -5.03 19.94
CA THR A 9 -11.95 -4.01 20.36
C THR A 9 -11.23 -2.68 20.34
N SER A 10 -11.89 -1.62 19.92
CA SER A 10 -11.23 -0.34 19.69
C SER A 10 -11.98 0.78 20.38
N PHE A 11 -11.24 1.75 20.89
CA PHE A 11 -11.79 2.95 21.50
C PHE A 11 -10.90 4.15 21.16
N HIS A 12 -11.52 5.32 21.12
CA HIS A 12 -10.85 6.59 20.83
C HIS A 12 -10.32 7.20 22.13
N GLU A 13 -9.06 7.62 22.12
CA GLU A 13 -8.42 8.36 23.21
C GLU A 13 -7.93 9.72 22.70
N ASP A 14 -8.34 10.79 23.39
CA ASP A 14 -7.89 12.14 23.08
C ASP A 14 -6.46 12.38 23.62
N PHE A 15 -5.50 12.50 22.71
CA PHE A 15 -4.11 12.77 23.02
C PHE A 15 -3.47 13.59 21.90
N LYS A 16 -2.47 14.42 22.21
CA LYS A 16 -1.83 15.29 21.21
C LYS A 16 -0.67 14.59 20.50
N TYR A 17 -0.97 13.73 19.53
CA TYR A 17 0.00 13.33 18.50
C TYR A 17 -0.40 14.03 17.19
N ASN A 18 0.40 14.98 16.71
CA ASN A 18 0.14 15.76 15.49
C ASN A 18 -1.16 16.61 15.47
N GLY A 19 -1.80 16.83 16.62
CA GLY A 19 -2.96 17.74 16.75
C GLY A 19 -4.34 17.08 16.72
N SER A 20 -4.42 15.74 16.66
CA SER A 20 -5.66 14.96 16.75
C SER A 20 -5.52 13.78 17.73
N GLY A 21 -6.64 13.27 18.24
CA GLY A 21 -6.70 12.04 19.05
C GLY A 21 -6.20 10.80 18.29
N TYR A 22 -6.19 9.65 18.96
CA TYR A 22 -5.83 8.36 18.35
C TYR A 22 -6.79 7.25 18.76
N TRP A 23 -6.86 6.19 17.97
CA TRP A 23 -7.57 4.96 18.32
C TRP A 23 -6.63 3.93 18.94
N LEU A 24 -7.03 3.31 20.05
CA LEU A 24 -6.33 2.17 20.65
C LEU A 24 -7.14 0.90 20.45
N HIS A 25 -6.51 -0.09 19.81
CA HIS A 25 -7.04 -1.41 19.52
C HIS A 25 -6.49 -2.39 20.54
N THR A 26 -7.37 -2.96 21.38
CA THR A 26 -7.02 -3.99 22.34
C THR A 26 -7.39 -5.35 21.81
N ILE A 27 -6.50 -6.31 22.01
CA ILE A 27 -6.71 -7.70 21.61
C ILE A 27 -7.70 -8.35 22.57
N ASP A 28 -8.84 -8.80 22.06
CA ASP A 28 -9.74 -9.65 22.85
C ASP A 28 -9.14 -11.06 22.96
N ALA A 29 -8.51 -11.31 24.10
CA ALA A 29 -7.87 -12.59 24.41
C ALA A 29 -8.85 -13.79 24.45
N LYS A 30 -10.17 -13.54 24.56
CA LYS A 30 -11.22 -14.57 24.60
C LYS A 30 -11.62 -15.04 23.20
N LEU A 31 -11.34 -14.24 22.17
CA LEU A 31 -11.63 -14.55 20.78
C LEU A 31 -10.43 -15.25 20.14
N ARG A 32 -10.33 -16.58 20.32
CA ARG A 32 -9.29 -17.44 19.70
C ARG A 32 -9.91 -18.52 18.82
N GLY A 33 -9.22 -18.90 17.72
CA GLY A 33 -9.50 -20.13 16.95
C GLY A 33 -10.10 -19.95 15.54
N PRO A 34 -10.65 -21.03 14.94
CA PRO A 34 -11.07 -21.10 13.54
C PRO A 34 -12.18 -20.11 13.14
N LYS A 35 -13.10 -19.81 14.06
CA LYS A 35 -14.18 -18.83 13.85
C LYS A 35 -13.63 -17.44 13.53
N LEU A 36 -12.46 -17.10 14.08
CA LEU A 36 -11.82 -15.81 13.90
C LEU A 36 -11.06 -15.67 12.59
N ALA A 37 -10.40 -16.75 12.17
CA ALA A 37 -9.78 -16.81 10.85
C ALA A 37 -10.83 -16.61 9.75
N LYS A 38 -12.06 -17.10 9.97
CA LYS A 38 -13.19 -16.88 9.06
C LYS A 38 -13.66 -15.42 9.04
N LEU A 39 -13.84 -14.78 10.20
CA LEU A 39 -14.30 -13.38 10.28
C LEU A 39 -13.29 -12.37 9.73
N SER A 40 -12.00 -12.68 9.77
CA SER A 40 -10.93 -11.79 9.28
C SER A 40 -10.48 -12.08 7.84
N SER A 41 -11.11 -13.05 7.14
CA SER A 41 -10.69 -13.49 5.80
C SER A 41 -11.63 -13.09 4.67
N ILE A 42 -12.79 -12.52 4.97
CA ILE A 42 -13.78 -12.15 3.95
C ILE A 42 -14.35 -10.78 4.33
N ILE A 43 -14.57 -9.94 3.31
CA ILE A 43 -15.31 -8.68 3.48
C ILE A 43 -16.78 -9.01 3.77
N PRO A 44 -17.38 -8.48 4.86
CA PRO A 44 -18.82 -8.58 5.08
C PRO A 44 -19.61 -8.07 3.87
N PRO A 45 -20.61 -8.79 3.35
CA PRO A 45 -21.43 -8.33 2.22
C PRO A 45 -22.02 -6.94 2.42
N GLU A 46 -22.29 -6.57 3.67
CA GLU A 46 -22.80 -5.27 4.08
C GLU A 46 -21.83 -4.14 3.75
N LEU A 47 -20.52 -4.38 3.76
CA LEU A 47 -19.52 -3.38 3.36
C LEU A 47 -19.37 -3.24 1.84
N ASP A 48 -19.81 -4.23 1.06
CA ASP A 48 -19.61 -4.33 -0.39
C ASP A 48 -20.75 -3.67 -1.18
N VAL A 49 -20.93 -2.36 -0.95
CA VAL A 49 -21.96 -1.52 -1.58
C VAL A 49 -21.35 -0.37 -2.38
N GLY A 50 -22.09 0.13 -3.38
CA GLY A 50 -21.65 1.21 -4.27
C GLY A 50 -21.84 2.62 -3.71
N ARG A 51 -21.51 2.85 -2.44
CA ARG A 51 -21.60 4.16 -1.76
C ARG A 51 -20.76 4.22 -0.49
N GLN A 52 -20.64 5.43 0.08
CA GLN A 52 -20.15 5.56 1.44
C GLN A 52 -21.19 4.98 2.42
N HIS A 53 -20.69 4.32 3.46
CA HIS A 53 -21.49 3.96 4.63
C HIS A 53 -21.77 5.21 5.48
N THR A 54 -22.76 5.17 6.36
CA THR A 54 -22.82 6.09 7.50
C THR A 54 -22.03 5.51 8.68
N ASP A 55 -21.79 6.32 9.71
CA ASP A 55 -21.09 5.81 10.89
C ASP A 55 -22.01 4.89 11.72
N GLU A 56 -23.33 5.10 11.69
CA GLU A 56 -24.31 4.17 12.26
C GLU A 56 -24.24 2.79 11.60
N GLU A 57 -24.22 2.74 10.26
CA GLU A 57 -24.11 1.49 9.51
C GLU A 57 -22.80 0.75 9.84
N LEU A 58 -21.68 1.48 9.88
CA LEU A 58 -20.40 0.89 10.26
C LEU A 58 -20.42 0.36 11.69
N ASN A 59 -21.00 1.09 12.64
CA ASN A 59 -21.16 0.63 14.02
C ASN A 59 -22.00 -0.66 14.09
N ASP A 60 -23.10 -0.75 13.33
CA ASP A 60 -23.93 -1.95 13.27
C ASP A 60 -23.17 -3.17 12.71
N TYR A 61 -22.16 -2.94 11.88
CA TYR A 61 -21.31 -3.99 11.31
C TYR A 61 -20.06 -4.28 12.14
N ASP A 62 -19.88 -3.60 13.28
CA ASP A 62 -18.65 -3.53 14.07
C ASP A 62 -17.42 -3.07 13.26
N TYR A 63 -17.57 -2.06 12.41
CA TYR A 63 -16.46 -1.43 11.68
C TYR A 63 -16.30 0.04 12.08
N ILE A 64 -15.07 0.54 11.90
CA ILE A 64 -14.71 1.93 12.19
C ILE A 64 -14.22 2.57 10.90
N ARG A 65 -14.79 3.73 10.56
CA ARG A 65 -14.26 4.58 9.49
C ARG A 65 -12.91 5.14 9.94
N LEU A 66 -11.90 5.00 9.09
CA LEU A 66 -10.63 5.69 9.32
C LEU A 66 -10.80 7.18 9.02
N GLU A 67 -10.71 7.98 10.07
CA GLU A 67 -10.62 9.43 9.97
C GLU A 67 -9.25 9.82 9.36
N PRO A 68 -9.21 10.70 8.35
CA PRO A 68 -7.95 11.15 7.78
C PRO A 68 -7.01 11.78 8.80
N GLY A 69 -5.76 11.32 8.84
CA GLY A 69 -4.70 11.85 9.70
C GLY A 69 -4.72 11.30 11.13
N VAL A 70 -5.79 10.60 11.54
CA VAL A 70 -5.89 9.98 12.86
C VAL A 70 -5.11 8.67 12.89
N CYS A 71 -4.20 8.55 13.85
CA CYS A 71 -3.37 7.35 14.02
C CYS A 71 -4.12 6.26 14.79
N HIS A 72 -3.95 5.01 14.36
CA HIS A 72 -4.48 3.84 15.03
C HIS A 72 -3.32 3.02 15.61
N PHE A 73 -3.44 2.62 16.87
CA PHE A 73 -2.44 1.89 17.63
C PHE A 73 -3.01 0.56 18.12
N VAL A 74 -2.16 -0.44 18.30
CA VAL A 74 -2.52 -1.69 18.99
C VAL A 74 -1.87 -1.70 20.36
N ALA A 75 -2.63 -2.09 21.39
CA ALA A 75 -2.13 -2.28 22.74
C ALA A 75 -1.00 -3.32 22.75
N ALA A 76 0.13 -2.94 23.32
CA ALA A 76 1.35 -3.72 23.35
C ALA A 76 2.03 -3.55 24.72
N PRO A 77 1.72 -4.42 25.70
CA PRO A 77 2.25 -4.31 27.07
C PRO A 77 3.78 -4.27 27.17
N ASN A 78 4.46 -4.83 26.17
CA ASN A 78 5.92 -4.86 26.08
C ASN A 78 6.53 -3.64 25.36
N ALA A 79 5.72 -2.66 24.95
CA ALA A 79 6.19 -1.41 24.38
C ALA A 79 6.37 -0.35 25.49
N PRO A 80 7.33 0.60 25.35
CA PRO A 80 7.61 1.59 26.39
C PRO A 80 6.41 2.42 26.86
N ASP A 81 5.49 2.73 25.94
CA ASP A 81 4.26 3.49 26.16
C ASP A 81 3.01 2.59 26.11
N GLY A 82 3.19 1.27 26.19
CA GLY A 82 2.10 0.30 26.22
C GLY A 82 1.37 0.10 24.89
N LYS A 83 1.83 0.70 23.79
CA LYS A 83 1.17 0.62 22.48
C LYS A 83 2.15 0.61 21.31
N ARG A 84 1.67 0.23 20.12
CA ARG A 84 2.44 0.26 18.87
C ARG A 84 1.59 0.84 17.77
N PHE A 85 2.16 1.76 16.99
CA PHE A 85 1.49 2.26 15.79
C PHE A 85 1.13 1.10 14.88
N ASP A 86 -0.06 1.15 14.32
CA ASP A 86 -0.57 0.11 13.45
C ASP A 86 -0.92 0.59 12.05
N HIS A 87 -1.79 1.60 11.96
CA HIS A 87 -2.22 2.13 10.68
C HIS A 87 -2.71 3.58 10.77
N ALA A 88 -2.75 4.26 9.62
CA ALA A 88 -3.36 5.58 9.45
C ALA A 88 -3.79 5.78 7.99
N TYR A 89 -4.98 6.36 7.78
CA TYR A 89 -5.43 6.79 6.47
C TYR A 89 -5.11 8.27 6.26
N LEU A 90 -4.56 8.61 5.09
CA LEU A 90 -4.11 9.94 4.73
C LEU A 90 -4.88 10.38 3.49
N SER A 91 -5.80 11.33 3.67
CA SER A 91 -6.51 11.93 2.54
C SER A 91 -5.60 12.84 1.71
N ALA A 92 -6.09 13.33 0.58
CA ALA A 92 -5.38 14.33 -0.21
C ALA A 92 -5.04 15.60 0.61
N ALA A 93 -5.89 16.00 1.56
CA ALA A 93 -5.61 17.11 2.48
C ALA A 93 -4.43 16.82 3.42
N GLU A 94 -4.30 15.58 3.90
CA GLU A 94 -3.16 15.18 4.75
C GLU A 94 -1.85 15.14 3.95
N ILE A 95 -1.92 14.65 2.71
CA ILE A 95 -0.78 14.64 1.80
C ILE A 95 -0.37 16.08 1.40
N GLU A 96 -1.33 17.00 1.27
CA GLU A 96 -1.08 18.43 1.08
C GLU A 96 -0.40 19.07 2.28
N LYS A 97 -0.89 18.81 3.50
CA LYS A 97 -0.26 19.27 4.75
C LYS A 97 1.18 18.77 4.90
N ALA A 98 1.48 17.58 4.40
CA ALA A 98 2.84 17.04 4.36
C ALA A 98 3.73 17.66 3.25
N GLY A 99 3.20 18.54 2.39
CA GLY A 99 3.92 19.17 1.29
C GLY A 99 4.22 18.22 0.12
N LEU A 100 3.44 17.15 -0.04
CA LEU A 100 3.72 16.09 -1.02
C LEU A 100 2.70 16.02 -2.16
N LEU A 101 1.57 16.74 -2.09
CA LEU A 101 0.46 16.61 -3.03
C LEU A 101 0.86 16.88 -4.48
N ASP A 102 1.50 18.02 -4.77
CA ASP A 102 1.90 18.40 -6.13
C ASP A 102 2.78 17.35 -6.81
N ARG A 103 3.68 16.75 -6.03
CA ARG A 103 4.56 15.72 -6.57
C ARG A 103 3.79 14.40 -6.79
N LEU A 104 2.84 14.06 -5.91
CA LEU A 104 1.97 12.90 -6.08
C LEU A 104 1.01 13.05 -7.28
N VAL A 105 0.55 14.27 -7.57
CA VAL A 105 -0.23 14.59 -8.78
C VAL A 105 0.55 14.24 -10.03
N LYS A 106 1.81 14.67 -10.13
CA LYS A 106 2.70 14.35 -11.27
C LYS A 106 2.91 12.85 -11.43
N VAL A 107 3.03 12.13 -10.32
CA VAL A 107 3.11 10.66 -10.34
C VAL A 107 1.82 10.05 -10.88
N ARG A 108 0.66 10.50 -10.39
CA ARG A 108 -0.66 10.05 -10.87
C ARG A 108 -0.82 10.30 -12.37
N GLU A 109 -0.49 11.49 -12.85
CA GLU A 109 -0.52 11.83 -14.28
C GLU A 109 0.36 10.90 -15.13
N LYS A 110 1.61 10.67 -14.71
CA LYS A 110 2.53 9.76 -15.41
C LYS A 110 2.00 8.33 -15.46
N MET A 111 1.50 7.83 -14.34
CA MET A 111 1.05 6.43 -14.22
C MET A 111 -0.27 6.17 -14.93
N LEU A 112 -1.13 7.17 -15.02
CA LEU A 112 -2.41 7.09 -15.75
C LEU A 112 -2.29 7.57 -17.21
N HIS A 113 -1.11 7.94 -17.68
CA HIS A 113 -0.93 8.26 -19.09
C HIS A 113 -1.34 7.04 -19.96
N PRO A 114 -2.11 7.23 -21.04
CA PRO A 114 -2.63 6.12 -21.87
C PRO A 114 -1.57 5.09 -22.30
N ASP A 115 -0.34 5.55 -22.54
CA ASP A 115 0.76 4.68 -22.98
C ASP A 115 1.52 3.97 -21.85
N PHE A 116 1.34 4.37 -20.59
CA PHE A 116 2.21 3.90 -19.51
C PHE A 116 1.96 2.44 -19.15
N GLN A 117 0.72 2.08 -18.80
CA GLN A 117 0.37 0.70 -18.49
C GLN A 117 0.58 -0.26 -19.68
N PRO A 118 0.25 0.10 -20.94
CA PRO A 118 0.58 -0.74 -22.09
C PRO A 118 2.07 -1.04 -22.24
N LYS A 119 2.95 -0.05 -22.03
CA LYS A 119 4.41 -0.26 -22.04
C LYS A 119 4.86 -1.26 -20.97
N LEU A 120 4.31 -1.18 -19.76
CA LEU A 120 4.57 -2.16 -18.69
C LEU A 120 4.08 -3.55 -19.09
N HIS A 121 2.88 -3.64 -19.67
CA HIS A 121 2.28 -4.90 -20.12
C HIS A 121 3.13 -5.56 -21.21
N THR A 122 3.50 -4.83 -22.27
CA THR A 122 4.37 -5.34 -23.35
C THR A 122 5.72 -5.82 -22.81
N THR A 123 6.31 -5.11 -21.85
CA THR A 123 7.57 -5.53 -21.23
C THR A 123 7.43 -6.85 -20.48
N MET A 124 6.32 -7.03 -19.75
CA MET A 124 6.03 -8.27 -19.02
C MET A 124 5.69 -9.44 -19.94
N GLN A 125 4.93 -9.22 -21.00
CA GLN A 125 4.58 -10.25 -21.99
C GLN A 125 5.81 -10.91 -22.63
N LYS A 126 6.90 -10.14 -22.82
CA LYS A 126 8.15 -10.67 -23.40
C LYS A 126 8.85 -11.72 -22.55
N VAL A 127 8.55 -11.80 -21.24
CA VAL A 127 9.30 -12.66 -20.30
C VAL A 127 8.42 -13.55 -19.42
N ARG A 128 7.10 -13.42 -19.49
CA ARG A 128 6.14 -14.23 -18.73
C ARG A 128 5.27 -15.04 -19.68
N SER A 129 4.84 -16.21 -19.22
CA SER A 129 3.93 -17.04 -19.99
C SER A 129 2.57 -16.36 -20.14
N ARG A 130 1.88 -16.66 -21.25
CA ARG A 130 0.50 -16.20 -21.49
C ARG A 130 -0.42 -16.48 -20.29
N LYS A 131 -0.35 -17.68 -19.72
CA LYS A 131 -1.12 -18.07 -18.51
C LYS A 131 -0.83 -17.16 -17.31
N PHE A 132 0.43 -16.78 -17.09
CA PHE A 132 0.78 -15.85 -16.01
C PHE A 132 0.16 -14.47 -16.25
N MET A 133 0.17 -14.01 -17.51
CA MET A 133 -0.44 -12.75 -17.89
C MET A 133 -1.96 -12.82 -17.75
N GLU A 134 -2.63 -13.91 -18.09
CA GLU A 134 -4.07 -14.09 -17.86
C GLU A 134 -4.42 -14.07 -16.35
N ASP A 135 -3.59 -14.70 -15.51
CA ASP A 135 -3.81 -14.77 -14.05
C ASP A 135 -3.49 -13.46 -13.29
N ARG A 136 -2.72 -12.54 -13.89
CA ARG A 136 -2.18 -11.32 -13.24
C ARG A 136 -2.15 -10.09 -14.17
N ALA A 137 -3.09 -10.01 -15.11
CA ALA A 137 -2.99 -9.20 -16.34
C ALA A 137 -2.53 -7.75 -16.17
N LYS A 138 -2.77 -7.16 -15.00
CA LYS A 138 -2.50 -5.75 -14.71
C LYS A 138 -1.79 -5.50 -13.37
N ILE A 139 -1.03 -6.49 -12.87
CA ILE A 139 -0.17 -6.36 -11.68
C ILE A 139 1.30 -6.32 -12.09
N TYR A 140 2.01 -5.26 -11.70
CA TYR A 140 3.40 -5.01 -12.07
C TYR A 140 4.27 -4.81 -10.83
N GLU A 141 5.45 -5.43 -10.78
CA GLU A 141 6.44 -5.18 -9.73
C GLU A 141 7.47 -4.17 -10.27
N LEU A 142 7.50 -2.98 -9.67
CA LEU A 142 8.47 -1.92 -9.93
C LEU A 142 9.48 -1.94 -8.78
N GLY A 143 10.67 -2.52 -8.98
CA GLY A 143 11.64 -2.61 -7.90
C GLY A 143 12.50 -3.86 -7.94
N ILE A 144 13.17 -4.12 -6.83
CA ILE A 144 13.84 -5.40 -6.59
C ILE A 144 12.75 -6.43 -6.28
N THR A 145 12.90 -7.65 -6.80
CA THR A 145 11.97 -8.75 -6.62
C THR A 145 12.69 -10.01 -6.13
N VAL A 146 11.88 -10.96 -5.66
CA VAL A 146 12.32 -12.30 -5.27
C VAL A 146 11.80 -13.29 -6.30
N GLN A 147 12.69 -13.83 -7.12
CA GLN A 147 12.35 -14.87 -8.08
C GLN A 147 12.02 -16.18 -7.36
N LYS A 148 10.82 -16.71 -7.59
CA LYS A 148 10.43 -18.03 -7.10
C LYS A 148 11.24 -19.08 -7.89
N ARG A 149 11.88 -20.02 -7.18
CA ARG A 149 12.57 -21.24 -7.68
C ARG A 149 14.06 -21.16 -8.02
N THR A 150 14.77 -20.08 -7.73
CA THR A 150 16.23 -20.03 -8.00
C THR A 150 17.11 -20.50 -6.83
N GLY A 151 16.54 -20.74 -5.64
CA GLY A 151 17.33 -21.15 -4.47
C GLY A 151 18.27 -20.03 -4.03
N ARG A 152 19.60 -20.26 -4.12
CA ARG A 152 20.61 -19.20 -3.99
C ARG A 152 20.38 -18.12 -5.07
N HIS A 153 20.75 -16.86 -4.84
CA HIS A 153 20.67 -15.78 -5.85
C HIS A 153 19.25 -15.38 -6.31
N SER A 154 18.24 -15.52 -5.44
CA SER A 154 16.83 -15.21 -5.76
C SER A 154 16.42 -13.74 -5.74
N ILE A 155 17.20 -12.87 -5.11
CA ILE A 155 16.93 -11.42 -5.03
C ILE A 155 17.57 -10.75 -6.24
N GLN A 156 16.76 -10.10 -7.07
CA GLN A 156 17.14 -9.60 -8.40
C GLN A 156 16.32 -8.35 -8.75
N ASN A 157 16.80 -7.56 -9.71
CA ASN A 157 16.01 -6.47 -10.25
C ASN A 157 14.75 -7.01 -10.94
N GLY A 158 13.62 -6.34 -10.71
CA GLY A 158 12.35 -6.62 -11.35
C GLY A 158 12.47 -6.52 -12.87
N VAL A 159 11.64 -7.28 -13.58
CA VAL A 159 11.65 -7.34 -15.05
C VAL A 159 11.54 -5.95 -15.66
N ILE A 160 10.62 -5.12 -15.15
CA ILE A 160 10.39 -3.78 -15.66
C ILE A 160 11.68 -2.96 -15.55
N ILE A 161 12.29 -2.89 -14.38
CA ILE A 161 13.53 -2.14 -14.15
C ILE A 161 14.68 -2.68 -15.02
N ARG A 162 14.83 -4.01 -15.16
CA ARG A 162 15.90 -4.59 -16.00
C ARG A 162 15.79 -4.27 -17.49
N LYS A 163 14.59 -3.93 -17.96
CA LYS A 163 14.30 -3.64 -19.37
C LYS A 163 13.92 -2.17 -19.60
N ASP A 164 14.10 -1.32 -18.59
CA ASP A 164 13.78 0.11 -18.61
C ASP A 164 14.86 0.89 -19.37
N ILE A 165 14.82 0.83 -20.70
CA ILE A 165 15.80 1.45 -21.60
C ILE A 165 15.83 2.98 -21.40
N ASP A 166 14.67 3.59 -21.18
CA ASP A 166 14.51 5.05 -21.08
C ASP A 166 14.69 5.59 -19.64
N ARG A 167 14.97 4.71 -18.66
CA ARG A 167 15.11 5.02 -17.22
C ARG A 167 13.88 5.68 -16.56
N ASP A 168 12.76 5.74 -17.27
CA ASP A 168 11.54 6.42 -16.83
C ASP A 168 10.89 5.74 -15.61
N ASN A 169 10.95 4.41 -15.57
CA ASN A 169 10.43 3.62 -14.46
C ASN A 169 11.35 3.68 -13.25
N ARG A 170 12.67 3.80 -13.45
CA ARG A 170 13.64 4.02 -12.37
C ARG A 170 13.36 5.32 -11.61
N HIS A 171 13.22 6.44 -12.31
CA HIS A 171 12.88 7.73 -11.68
C HIS A 171 11.55 7.67 -10.94
N LEU A 172 10.53 7.07 -11.54
CA LEU A 172 9.23 6.87 -10.90
C LEU A 172 9.33 6.02 -9.62
N THR A 173 10.11 4.94 -9.67
CA THR A 173 10.28 4.04 -8.51
C THR A 173 10.95 4.77 -7.35
N VAL A 174 11.98 5.58 -7.64
CA VAL A 174 12.67 6.44 -6.66
C VAL A 174 11.73 7.49 -6.06
N GLU A 175 10.93 8.15 -6.90
CA GLU A 175 9.95 9.14 -6.43
C GLU A 175 8.94 8.48 -5.49
N LEU A 176 8.38 7.34 -5.88
CA LEU A 176 7.42 6.58 -5.05
C LEU A 176 8.01 6.11 -3.71
N THR A 177 9.27 5.65 -3.68
CA THR A 177 9.93 5.28 -2.42
C THR A 177 10.22 6.50 -1.54
N SER A 178 10.61 7.63 -2.14
CA SER A 178 10.79 8.90 -1.43
C SER A 178 9.47 9.37 -0.79
N PHE A 179 8.34 9.32 -1.52
CA PHE A 179 7.03 9.65 -0.95
C PHE A 179 6.65 8.74 0.20
N ALA A 180 6.77 7.42 -0.01
CA ALA A 180 6.42 6.45 1.01
C ALA A 180 7.26 6.68 2.28
N ASN A 181 8.57 6.88 2.15
CA ASN A 181 9.43 7.15 3.29
C ASN A 181 9.06 8.47 4.00
N ALA A 182 8.78 9.54 3.25
CA ALA A 182 8.37 10.82 3.82
C ALA A 182 7.05 10.72 4.61
N LEU A 183 6.06 10.00 4.09
CA LEU A 183 4.80 9.73 4.80
C LEU A 183 5.04 8.89 6.07
N LEU A 184 5.86 7.85 6.00
CA LEU A 184 6.21 7.06 7.17
C LEU A 184 6.90 7.92 8.24
N GLU A 185 7.87 8.74 7.85
CA GLU A 185 8.59 9.63 8.75
C GLU A 185 7.71 10.72 9.39
N THR A 186 6.62 11.11 8.73
CA THR A 186 5.70 12.15 9.20
C THR A 186 4.61 11.59 10.11
N TYR A 187 4.03 10.44 9.75
CA TYR A 187 2.83 9.91 10.40
C TYR A 187 3.07 8.71 11.30
N VAL A 188 4.21 8.03 11.20
CA VAL A 188 4.50 6.85 12.01
C VAL A 188 5.45 7.20 13.16
N PRO A 189 4.98 7.11 14.42
CA PRO A 189 5.82 7.34 15.59
C PRO A 189 7.08 6.47 15.59
N GLY A 190 8.19 7.11 15.92
CA GLY A 190 9.48 6.46 16.10
C GLY A 190 10.19 6.02 14.81
N MET A 191 9.74 6.47 13.64
CA MET A 191 10.44 6.20 12.37
C MET A 191 11.80 6.90 12.28
N LYS A 192 11.94 8.09 12.87
CA LYS A 192 13.17 8.89 12.92
C LYS A 192 14.09 8.56 14.10
N ASP A 193 13.72 7.60 14.95
CA ASP A 193 14.44 7.34 16.19
C ASP A 193 15.85 6.79 15.96
N GLU A 194 16.77 7.20 16.83
CA GLU A 194 18.17 6.78 16.82
C GLU A 194 18.32 5.24 16.92
N PHE A 195 17.42 4.56 17.64
CA PHE A 195 17.41 3.11 17.72
C PHE A 195 17.20 2.45 16.35
N ARG A 196 16.25 2.95 15.55
CA ARG A 196 16.04 2.45 14.18
C ARG A 196 17.23 2.78 13.30
N ALA A 197 17.84 3.96 13.45
CA ALA A 197 19.06 4.31 12.75
C ALA A 197 20.22 3.34 13.06
N LYS A 198 20.47 3.04 14.34
CA LYS A 198 21.50 2.07 14.77
C LYS A 198 21.21 0.67 14.23
N ARG A 199 19.96 0.21 14.30
CA ARG A 199 19.58 -1.10 13.78
C ARG A 199 19.82 -1.21 12.28
N ARG A 200 19.59 -0.14 11.51
CA ARG A 200 19.89 -0.09 10.07
C ARG A 200 21.39 -0.22 9.80
N LEU A 201 22.24 0.40 10.61
CA LEU A 201 23.70 0.25 10.44
C LEU A 201 24.18 -1.18 10.72
N GLN A 202 23.53 -1.88 11.66
CA GLN A 202 23.84 -3.28 11.98
C GLN A 202 23.30 -4.27 10.95
N HIS A 203 22.13 -3.96 10.38
CA HIS A 203 21.42 -4.78 9.41
C HIS A 203 20.91 -3.91 8.26
N PRO A 204 21.78 -3.53 7.31
CA PRO A 204 21.40 -2.62 6.23
C PRO A 204 20.39 -3.28 5.29
N PRO A 205 19.20 -2.69 5.10
CA PRO A 205 18.23 -3.20 4.15
C PRO A 205 18.69 -2.92 2.72
N LEU A 206 18.31 -3.81 1.80
CA LEU A 206 18.44 -3.59 0.35
C LEU A 206 17.26 -2.74 -0.14
N THR A 207 17.34 -1.43 0.04
CA THR A 207 16.30 -0.48 -0.36
C THR A 207 16.40 -0.07 -1.82
N ILE A 208 15.28 0.40 -2.38
CA ILE A 208 15.27 1.00 -3.72
C ILE A 208 15.53 2.50 -3.58
N GLY A 209 16.48 3.00 -4.37
CA GLY A 209 16.97 4.37 -4.51
C GLY A 209 16.23 5.52 -3.82
N ALA A 210 17.06 6.34 -3.18
CA ALA A 210 16.92 7.67 -2.54
C ALA A 210 17.69 7.59 -1.22
N ASP A 211 18.52 8.59 -0.88
CA ASP A 211 19.34 8.53 0.36
C ASP A 211 18.45 8.53 1.60
N GLU A 212 17.25 9.09 1.44
CA GLU A 212 16.23 9.18 2.45
C GLU A 212 15.48 7.84 2.60
N ASN A 213 15.46 6.97 1.59
CA ASN A 213 14.71 5.72 1.66
C ASN A 213 15.43 4.64 2.47
N ASN A 214 14.95 4.47 3.68
CA ASN A 214 15.53 3.58 4.67
C ASN A 214 14.66 2.34 4.97
N THR A 215 13.55 2.17 4.27
CA THR A 215 12.54 1.15 4.61
C THR A 215 11.91 0.44 3.43
N ILE A 216 11.67 1.12 2.30
CA ILE A 216 10.94 0.55 1.17
C ILE A 216 11.90 -0.22 0.26
N THR A 217 11.58 -1.48 -0.01
CA THR A 217 12.43 -2.35 -0.83
C THR A 217 11.74 -2.85 -2.09
N SER A 218 10.42 -2.68 -2.19
CA SER A 218 9.61 -3.21 -3.28
C SER A 218 8.39 -2.32 -3.53
N ILE A 219 8.00 -2.19 -4.80
CA ILE A 219 6.74 -1.54 -5.20
C ILE A 219 5.95 -2.49 -6.09
N GLN A 220 4.66 -2.62 -5.82
CA GLN A 220 3.71 -3.31 -6.69
C GLN A 220 2.65 -2.32 -7.16
N VAL A 221 2.39 -2.28 -8.46
CA VAL A 221 1.37 -1.44 -9.07
C VAL A 221 0.26 -2.31 -9.62
N ASN A 222 -0.98 -1.98 -9.26
CA ASN A 222 -2.18 -2.70 -9.65
C ASN A 222 -3.08 -1.75 -10.45
N TYR A 223 -3.31 -2.08 -11.72
CA TYR A 223 -4.32 -1.42 -12.56
C TYR A 223 -5.55 -2.30 -12.68
N LEU A 224 -6.72 -1.68 -12.77
CA LEU A 224 -7.99 -2.32 -13.07
C LEU A 224 -8.91 -1.33 -13.77
N ASP A 225 -9.45 -1.72 -14.93
CA ASP A 225 -10.43 -0.90 -15.63
C ASP A 225 -11.76 -0.97 -14.89
N ILE A 226 -12.50 0.13 -14.84
CA ILE A 226 -13.63 0.26 -13.92
C ILE A 226 -14.83 -0.62 -14.28
N ASP A 227 -14.93 -1.07 -15.54
CA ASP A 227 -16.00 -1.94 -16.04
C ASP A 227 -15.51 -3.32 -16.52
N GLU A 228 -14.20 -3.60 -16.47
CA GLU A 228 -13.73 -4.98 -16.61
C GLU A 228 -14.21 -5.75 -15.38
N GLY A 229 -15.02 -6.81 -15.59
CA GLY A 229 -15.61 -7.62 -14.54
C GLY A 229 -14.67 -7.74 -13.35
N MET A 230 -15.09 -7.21 -12.20
CA MET A 230 -14.25 -6.96 -11.02
C MET A 230 -13.53 -8.21 -10.48
N ASP A 231 -13.83 -9.38 -11.03
CA ASP A 231 -13.11 -10.66 -10.89
C ASP A 231 -11.68 -10.66 -11.47
N GLY A 232 -11.31 -9.68 -12.33
CA GLY A 232 -10.02 -9.61 -13.03
C GLY A 232 -8.80 -9.47 -12.10
N LEU A 233 -8.97 -8.85 -10.93
CA LEU A 233 -8.05 -9.03 -9.80
C LEU A 233 -8.69 -10.07 -8.88
N ARG A 234 -8.29 -11.34 -9.06
CA ARG A 234 -8.79 -12.59 -8.43
C ARG A 234 -8.98 -12.64 -6.88
N LYS A 235 -9.06 -11.52 -6.16
CA LYS A 235 -9.11 -11.42 -4.70
C LYS A 235 -9.93 -10.23 -4.16
N PHE A 236 -10.76 -9.57 -4.96
CA PHE A 236 -11.74 -8.65 -4.36
C PHE A 236 -12.65 -9.42 -3.40
N GLY A 237 -12.92 -8.85 -2.22
CA GLY A 237 -13.67 -9.55 -1.17
C GLY A 237 -12.86 -10.56 -0.34
N GLN A 238 -11.72 -11.07 -0.84
CA GLN A 238 -10.91 -12.07 -0.13
C GLN A 238 -9.75 -11.43 0.65
N GLY A 239 -9.89 -11.46 1.96
CA GLY A 239 -8.88 -11.06 2.93
C GLY A 239 -7.60 -11.86 2.79
N HIS A 240 -6.49 -11.17 2.57
CA HIS A 240 -5.17 -11.78 2.49
C HIS A 240 -4.14 -10.99 3.29
N ILE A 241 -2.97 -11.60 3.47
CA ILE A 241 -1.81 -10.97 4.09
C ILE A 241 -0.73 -10.83 3.02
N GLY A 242 0.04 -9.74 3.07
CA GLY A 242 1.29 -9.62 2.33
C GLY A 242 2.28 -10.67 2.82
N GLU A 243 2.34 -11.83 2.16
CA GLU A 243 3.21 -12.95 2.57
C GLU A 243 4.68 -12.52 2.63
N ARG A 244 5.08 -11.61 1.74
CA ARG A 244 6.45 -11.12 1.60
C ARG A 244 6.77 -9.93 2.51
N ASP A 245 5.76 -9.26 3.03
CA ASP A 245 5.94 -8.05 3.84
C ASP A 245 6.65 -8.39 5.15
N HIS A 246 7.48 -7.46 5.61
CA HIS A 246 8.21 -7.60 6.86
C HIS A 246 7.27 -7.29 8.06
N PRO A 247 7.18 -8.18 9.08
CA PRO A 247 6.20 -8.08 10.16
C PRO A 247 6.35 -6.88 11.09
N ASN A 248 7.54 -6.28 11.17
CA ASN A 248 7.82 -5.12 12.03
C ASN A 248 8.03 -3.82 11.24
N MET A 249 7.59 -3.78 9.99
CA MET A 249 7.70 -2.60 9.13
C MET A 249 6.35 -2.29 8.50
N PHE A 250 6.25 -1.12 7.87
CA PHE A 250 5.00 -0.56 7.39
C PHE A 250 4.94 -0.55 5.87
N THR A 251 3.79 -0.92 5.34
CA THR A 251 3.42 -0.80 3.93
C THR A 251 2.69 0.53 3.74
N VAL A 252 3.02 1.23 2.65
CA VAL A 252 2.32 2.43 2.20
C VAL A 252 1.57 2.09 0.91
N LEU A 253 0.25 2.15 0.97
CA LEU A 253 -0.64 1.90 -0.15
C LEU A 253 -1.20 3.23 -0.66
N PHE A 254 -0.76 3.66 -1.83
CA PHE A 254 -1.30 4.84 -2.51
C PHE A 254 -2.50 4.47 -3.38
N PHE A 255 -3.51 5.32 -3.36
CA PHE A 255 -4.68 5.26 -4.21
C PHE A 255 -4.61 6.40 -5.23
N LEU A 256 -4.31 6.06 -6.49
CA LEU A 256 -4.03 7.04 -7.56
C LEU A 256 -5.01 6.91 -8.72
N GLY A 257 -6.18 6.32 -8.49
CA GLY A 257 -7.16 6.04 -9.55
C GLY A 257 -7.75 7.29 -10.22
N ASN A 258 -8.51 7.03 -11.28
CA ASN A 258 -9.33 8.00 -12.00
C ASN A 258 -10.76 7.45 -12.16
N PRO A 259 -11.52 7.35 -11.06
CA PRO A 259 -12.90 6.90 -11.12
C PRO A 259 -13.78 7.92 -11.85
N PRO A 260 -14.77 7.47 -12.64
CA PRO A 260 -15.77 8.37 -13.21
C PRO A 260 -16.51 9.15 -12.11
N PRO A 261 -16.98 10.37 -12.39
CA PRO A 261 -17.71 11.18 -11.41
C PRO A 261 -18.97 10.52 -10.83
N ASP A 262 -19.60 9.62 -11.59
CA ASP A 262 -20.80 8.88 -11.16
C ASP A 262 -20.51 7.54 -10.48
N TYR A 263 -19.26 7.30 -10.08
CA TYR A 263 -18.84 6.09 -9.35
C TYR A 263 -18.42 6.40 -7.91
N HIS A 264 -18.80 5.50 -7.01
CA HIS A 264 -18.14 5.37 -5.72
C HIS A 264 -16.71 4.89 -5.93
N VAL A 265 -15.78 5.53 -5.22
CA VAL A 265 -14.34 5.31 -5.38
C VAL A 265 -13.85 3.95 -4.87
N GLY A 266 -14.71 3.12 -4.28
CA GLY A 266 -14.36 1.88 -3.60
C GLY A 266 -13.87 2.13 -2.17
N ASN A 267 -13.64 1.04 -1.44
CA ASN A 267 -13.14 1.07 -0.07
C ASN A 267 -11.97 0.09 0.10
N PHE A 268 -11.21 0.23 1.17
CA PHE A 268 -10.19 -0.71 1.60
C PHE A 268 -10.38 -1.01 3.08
N ALA A 269 -10.37 -2.28 3.43
CA ALA A 269 -10.63 -2.73 4.79
C ALA A 269 -9.41 -3.44 5.38
N LEU A 270 -9.06 -3.08 6.61
CA LEU A 270 -8.19 -3.87 7.48
C LEU A 270 -9.10 -4.75 8.33
N LEU A 271 -9.19 -6.03 7.96
CA LEU A 271 -10.23 -6.95 8.44
C LEU A 271 -9.99 -7.42 9.89
N GLY A 272 -8.75 -7.37 10.37
CA GLY A 272 -8.43 -7.72 11.77
C GLY A 272 -8.80 -6.61 12.74
N GLU A 273 -8.52 -5.38 12.34
CA GLU A 273 -8.78 -4.14 13.09
C GLU A 273 -10.18 -3.59 12.84
N ARG A 274 -10.91 -4.19 11.90
CA ARG A 274 -12.25 -3.80 11.46
C ARG A 274 -12.33 -2.31 11.11
N THR A 275 -11.32 -1.84 10.40
CA THR A 275 -11.29 -0.45 9.94
C THR A 275 -11.45 -0.39 8.43
N VAL A 276 -12.08 0.68 7.95
CA VAL A 276 -12.36 0.89 6.53
C VAL A 276 -12.05 2.34 6.12
N CYS A 277 -11.46 2.51 4.95
CA CYS A 277 -11.26 3.82 4.33
C CYS A 277 -11.66 3.81 2.86
N PRO A 278 -12.03 4.97 2.28
CA PRO A 278 -12.24 5.06 0.83
C PRO A 278 -10.93 4.90 0.06
N THR A 279 -10.98 4.28 -1.12
CA THR A 279 -9.82 4.26 -2.05
C THR A 279 -9.79 5.50 -2.93
N ALA A 280 -9.89 6.66 -2.30
CA ALA A 280 -10.00 7.95 -2.97
C ALA A 280 -8.73 8.31 -3.76
N PRO A 281 -8.82 9.01 -4.90
CA PRO A 281 -7.64 9.51 -5.60
C PRO A 281 -6.76 10.40 -4.72
N LEU A 282 -5.45 10.31 -4.94
CA LEU A 282 -4.43 11.08 -4.21
C LEU A 282 -4.51 10.89 -2.69
N SER A 283 -4.83 9.68 -2.24
CA SER A 283 -4.82 9.30 -0.83
C SER A 283 -3.86 8.14 -0.57
N ALA A 284 -3.53 7.88 0.70
CA ALA A 284 -2.66 6.79 1.09
C ALA A 284 -3.15 6.09 2.37
N LEU A 285 -2.87 4.80 2.50
CA LEU A 285 -3.03 4.04 3.73
C LEU A 285 -1.66 3.52 4.16
N VAL A 286 -1.23 3.89 5.36
CA VAL A 286 -0.06 3.31 6.01
C VAL A 286 -0.54 2.22 6.95
N PHE A 287 0.03 1.02 6.89
CA PHE A 287 -0.34 -0.07 7.78
C PHE A 287 0.79 -1.08 7.99
N SER A 288 0.78 -1.81 9.09
CA SER A 288 1.75 -2.87 9.38
C SER A 288 1.70 -4.02 8.34
N GLY A 289 2.85 -4.53 7.89
CA GLY A 289 2.94 -5.48 6.77
C GLY A 289 2.23 -6.83 6.93
N LYS A 290 1.79 -7.21 8.15
CA LYS A 290 1.11 -8.49 8.40
C LYS A 290 -0.39 -8.38 8.72
N ARG A 291 -1.02 -7.30 8.27
CA ARG A 291 -2.48 -7.13 8.44
C ARG A 291 -3.28 -7.84 7.37
N ARG A 292 -4.37 -8.47 7.79
CA ARG A 292 -5.36 -9.03 6.86
C ARG A 292 -6.15 -7.87 6.27
N HIS A 293 -6.12 -7.78 4.95
CA HIS A 293 -6.75 -6.67 4.27
C HIS A 293 -7.37 -7.11 2.96
N ALA A 294 -8.33 -6.31 2.49
CA ALA A 294 -8.96 -6.50 1.21
C ALA A 294 -9.44 -5.16 0.63
N GLY A 295 -9.44 -5.08 -0.71
CA GLY A 295 -10.10 -4.00 -1.42
C GLY A 295 -11.56 -4.34 -1.70
N ILE A 296 -12.38 -3.30 -1.66
CA ILE A 296 -13.77 -3.26 -2.10
C ILE A 296 -13.80 -2.45 -3.40
N ALA A 297 -14.44 -3.03 -4.39
CA ALA A 297 -14.56 -2.52 -5.75
C ALA A 297 -15.22 -1.13 -5.81
N PRO A 298 -14.70 -0.18 -6.62
CA PRO A 298 -15.48 0.95 -7.11
C PRO A 298 -16.75 0.45 -7.81
N ARG A 299 -17.86 1.19 -7.68
CA ARG A 299 -19.14 0.86 -8.34
C ARG A 299 -19.89 2.13 -8.71
N ARG A 300 -20.70 2.06 -9.75
CA ARG A 300 -21.60 3.16 -10.12
C ARG A 300 -22.56 3.46 -8.97
N TYR A 301 -22.80 4.74 -8.72
CA TYR A 301 -23.86 5.15 -7.81
C TYR A 301 -25.24 4.75 -8.37
N ASN A 302 -26.14 4.33 -7.50
CA ASN A 302 -27.54 4.21 -7.89
C ASN A 302 -28.12 5.60 -8.16
N THR A 303 -29.14 5.67 -9.00
CA THR A 303 -29.77 6.95 -9.40
C THR A 303 -30.31 7.73 -8.20
N ASP A 304 -30.77 7.02 -7.18
CA ASP A 304 -31.33 7.52 -5.93
C ASP A 304 -30.29 7.69 -4.81
N THR A 305 -29.00 7.39 -5.04
CA THR A 305 -27.97 7.53 -3.99
C THR A 305 -27.89 8.99 -3.53
N PRO A 306 -28.19 9.28 -2.24
CA PRO A 306 -28.12 10.62 -1.67
C PRO A 306 -26.73 11.23 -1.80
N ALA A 307 -26.65 12.55 -2.00
CA ALA A 307 -25.37 13.26 -2.12
C ALA A 307 -24.47 13.08 -0.89
N SER A 308 -25.06 12.96 0.31
CA SER A 308 -24.33 12.71 1.57
C SER A 308 -23.60 11.36 1.60
N LEU A 309 -24.02 10.38 0.79
CA LEU A 309 -23.39 9.06 0.68
C LEU A 309 -22.44 8.96 -0.52
N ARG A 310 -22.27 10.05 -1.27
CA ARG A 310 -21.27 10.15 -2.33
C ARG A 310 -19.95 10.63 -1.73
N TYR A 311 -18.85 10.15 -2.28
CA TYR A 311 -17.53 10.57 -1.84
C TYR A 311 -17.29 12.00 -2.31
N VAL A 312 -16.86 12.87 -1.40
CA VAL A 312 -16.41 14.23 -1.71
C VAL A 312 -14.98 14.36 -1.22
N SER A 313 -14.08 14.78 -2.12
CA SER A 313 -12.69 15.02 -1.74
C SER A 313 -12.60 16.23 -0.81
N PRO A 314 -11.80 16.18 0.27
CA PRO A 314 -11.62 17.31 1.17
C PRO A 314 -10.85 18.48 0.52
N VAL A 315 -10.14 18.22 -0.57
CA VAL A 315 -9.43 19.22 -1.37
C VAL A 315 -9.73 19.01 -2.86
N PRO A 316 -9.64 20.05 -3.71
CA PRO A 316 -9.77 19.88 -5.15
C PRO A 316 -8.75 18.86 -5.68
N ILE A 317 -9.23 17.82 -6.37
CA ILE A 317 -8.36 16.86 -7.06
C ILE A 317 -8.12 17.44 -8.47
N PRO A 318 -6.86 17.67 -8.88
CA PRO A 318 -6.56 18.12 -10.23
C PRO A 318 -7.17 17.20 -11.29
N GLU A 319 -7.83 17.82 -12.27
CA GLU A 319 -8.37 17.13 -13.44
C GLU A 319 -7.23 16.53 -14.26
N LEU A 320 -7.44 15.32 -14.76
CA LEU A 320 -6.50 14.69 -15.68
C LEU A 320 -6.83 15.09 -17.12
N PRO A 321 -5.85 15.05 -18.03
CA PRO A 321 -6.08 15.33 -19.44
C PRO A 321 -7.26 14.54 -20.03
N THR A 322 -7.98 15.15 -20.97
CA THR A 322 -9.05 14.47 -21.69
C THR A 322 -8.53 13.20 -22.37
N GLY A 323 -9.25 12.09 -22.21
CA GLY A 323 -8.84 10.79 -22.75
C GLY A 323 -7.95 9.97 -21.81
N THR A 324 -7.63 10.46 -20.62
CA THR A 324 -7.02 9.62 -19.58
C THR A 324 -7.94 8.44 -19.23
N PRO A 325 -7.43 7.19 -19.20
CA PRO A 325 -8.23 6.02 -18.90
C PRO A 325 -8.96 6.12 -17.56
N LEU A 326 -10.20 5.63 -17.53
CA LEU A 326 -11.00 5.48 -16.31
C LEU A 326 -10.64 4.14 -15.67
N MET A 327 -9.85 4.20 -14.60
CA MET A 327 -9.31 3.00 -13.98
C MET A 327 -9.03 3.20 -12.50
N ARG A 328 -9.08 2.10 -11.76
CA ARG A 328 -8.48 2.01 -10.44
C ARG A 328 -6.98 1.83 -10.60
N LEU A 329 -6.23 2.62 -9.84
CA LEU A 329 -4.78 2.48 -9.70
C LEU A 329 -4.42 2.43 -8.22
N SER A 330 -3.75 1.36 -7.81
CA SER A 330 -3.21 1.22 -6.46
C SER A 330 -1.72 0.89 -6.51
N VAL A 331 -0.93 1.60 -5.73
CA VAL A 331 0.52 1.43 -5.64
C VAL A 331 0.90 1.01 -4.23
N VAL A 332 1.42 -0.19 -4.09
CA VAL A 332 1.83 -0.79 -2.81
C VAL A 332 3.34 -0.65 -2.69
N ALA A 333 3.81 0.30 -1.89
CA ALA A 333 5.22 0.42 -1.51
C ALA A 333 5.44 -0.32 -0.19
N TYR A 334 6.24 -1.38 -0.20
CA TYR A 334 6.36 -2.26 0.96
C TYR A 334 7.80 -2.74 1.23
N PRO A 335 8.12 -3.00 2.50
CA PRO A 335 9.35 -3.63 2.95
C PRO A 335 9.23 -5.15 2.80
N ASN A 336 9.97 -5.73 1.87
CA ASN A 336 10.05 -7.17 1.70
C ASN A 336 10.97 -7.78 2.76
N ARG A 337 10.49 -8.76 3.53
CA ARG A 337 11.25 -9.40 4.60
C ARG A 337 12.64 -9.85 4.16
N ARG A 338 12.78 -10.45 2.97
CA ARG A 338 14.08 -10.96 2.48
C ARG A 338 15.04 -9.85 2.04
N MET A 339 14.54 -8.64 1.82
CA MET A 339 15.35 -7.46 1.48
C MET A 339 15.63 -6.59 2.71
N ILE A 340 14.84 -6.71 3.77
CA ILE A 340 15.16 -6.12 5.07
C ILE A 340 16.17 -6.98 5.82
N ASP A 341 15.90 -8.28 5.93
CA ASP A 341 16.77 -9.26 6.58
C ASP A 341 17.61 -10.00 5.53
N VAL A 342 18.51 -9.27 4.86
CA VAL A 342 19.25 -9.79 3.70
C VAL A 342 20.19 -10.93 4.11
N HIS A 343 20.08 -12.05 3.42
CA HIS A 343 21.10 -13.10 3.44
C HIS A 343 21.98 -12.99 2.18
N PRO A 344 23.30 -12.77 2.29
CA PRO A 344 24.17 -12.53 1.13
C PRO A 344 24.10 -13.63 0.05
N GLN A 345 23.87 -14.90 0.43
CA GLN A 345 23.74 -16.00 -0.53
C GLN A 345 22.47 -15.91 -1.40
N GLU A 346 21.52 -15.05 -1.03
CA GLU A 346 20.28 -14.83 -1.78
C GLU A 346 20.40 -13.73 -2.84
N LEU A 347 21.48 -12.94 -2.82
CA LEU A 347 21.70 -11.84 -3.76
C LEU A 347 22.07 -12.36 -5.14
N GLY A 348 21.33 -11.92 -6.15
CA GLY A 348 21.61 -12.22 -7.56
C GLY A 348 22.89 -11.56 -8.04
N TYR A 349 23.68 -12.26 -8.86
CA TYR A 349 24.93 -11.73 -9.41
C TYR A 349 24.75 -10.38 -10.13
N GLU A 350 23.62 -10.19 -10.82
CA GLU A 350 23.32 -8.94 -11.52
C GLU A 350 23.32 -7.69 -10.60
N LEU A 351 23.04 -7.86 -9.30
CA LEU A 351 23.07 -6.77 -8.32
C LEU A 351 24.50 -6.28 -8.02
N PHE A 352 25.51 -7.06 -8.40
CA PHE A 352 26.94 -6.70 -8.30
C PHE A 352 27.50 -6.16 -9.64
N THR A 353 26.65 -5.94 -10.64
CA THR A 353 27.04 -5.39 -11.95
C THR A 353 26.47 -3.99 -12.15
N SER A 354 26.82 -3.32 -13.26
CA SER A 354 26.21 -2.04 -13.64
C SER A 354 24.68 -2.12 -13.77
N ALA A 355 24.12 -3.30 -14.05
CA ALA A 355 22.67 -3.52 -14.04
C ALA A 355 22.06 -3.39 -12.64
N GLY A 356 22.82 -3.70 -11.58
CA GLY A 356 22.45 -3.50 -10.18
C GLY A 356 22.22 -2.04 -9.84
N SER A 357 22.93 -1.12 -10.51
CA SER A 357 22.74 0.33 -10.31
C SER A 357 21.33 0.83 -10.69
N ALA A 358 20.55 0.05 -11.45
CA ALA A 358 19.23 0.43 -11.93
C ALA A 358 18.20 0.66 -10.81
N CYS A 359 18.43 0.13 -9.61
CA CYS A 359 17.59 0.42 -8.45
C CYS A 359 18.08 1.63 -7.63
N PHE A 360 19.22 2.25 -7.92
CA PHE A 360 19.75 3.42 -7.19
C PHE A 360 19.49 4.74 -7.93
N GLN A 361 19.76 5.91 -7.36
CA GLN A 361 19.57 7.19 -8.08
C GLN A 361 20.68 7.50 -9.10
N ASN A 362 21.93 7.11 -8.82
CA ASN A 362 23.05 7.27 -9.75
C ASN A 362 24.11 6.16 -9.55
N GLN A 363 25.09 6.09 -10.46
CA GLN A 363 26.12 5.05 -10.44
C GLN A 363 27.20 5.26 -9.37
N LYS A 364 27.47 6.52 -8.96
CA LYS A 364 28.38 6.84 -7.86
C LYS A 364 27.84 6.28 -6.53
N LYS A 365 26.54 6.43 -6.27
CA LYS A 365 25.81 5.86 -5.12
C LYS A 365 25.76 4.33 -5.12
N TYR A 366 25.95 3.69 -6.26
CA TYR A 366 26.05 2.24 -6.34
C TYR A 366 27.46 1.74 -5.94
N GLN A 367 28.47 2.61 -6.02
CA GLN A 367 29.88 2.28 -5.74
C GLN A 367 30.30 2.63 -4.31
N GLU A 368 29.60 3.57 -3.67
CA GLU A 368 29.69 3.91 -2.23
C GLU A 368 28.87 2.91 -1.40
#